data_AF-A0AAN7PUQ2-F1
#
_entry.id   AF-A0AAN7PUQ2-F1
#
_cell.length_a   1.000
_cell.length_b   1.000
_cell.length_c   1.000
_cell.angle_alpha   90.00
_cell.angle_beta   90.00
_cell.angle_gamma   90.00
#
_symmetry.space_group_name_H-M   'P 1'
#
loop_
_entity.id
_entity.type
_entity.pdbx_description
1 polymer ?
#
loop_
_entity_poly.entity_id
_entity_poly.type
_entity_poly.pdbx_seq_one_letter_code
_entity_poly.pdbx_strand_id
1 'polypeptide(L)'
;MQKTQWLQIQHELSLRKLIEGSEYQEELKYDFNIKGELRHLDTNESFVFNYYKNAHEQNHKRYQVLGHLITQYVYELLERVCMLQKVYIPTDATEDEPRSFFFMSENALTSSSSLIVLLQDRGVFRAGQWGQRTIVSEGLEHGTQIPFIKMALRSHGGVIVLNPNDNFIDLKTEKARLNFSTREESPTSMQSVWWIPKRGSSSPEEHTMYVWDHFISKSAAKNVAFIAHGYGGLAFVDLLMQRKWEVMNKVYSVAFIDSMHNTQHQTRSDPQIQEWIQKYCHEWVSNSKPLDKAVSSLMKVNCPTVSAGTEKYGLAPSCCLHTIFKYLKSTLKGKTTTAFRHSPVATRSSTSKKRGNK
;
A
#
# COMPACT_ATOMS: atom_id res chain seq x y z
N MET A 1 -9.01 -17.47 18.82
CA MET A 1 -7.66 -18.08 18.72
C MET A 1 -6.61 -17.07 18.19
N GLN A 2 -6.57 -15.82 18.68
CA GLN A 2 -5.92 -14.72 17.94
C GLN A 2 -5.00 -13.76 18.73
N LYS A 3 -5.00 -13.75 20.07
CA LYS A 3 -4.20 -12.79 20.87
C LYS A 3 -2.89 -13.40 21.39
N THR A 4 -2.92 -14.68 21.76
CA THR A 4 -1.76 -15.41 22.32
C THR A 4 -0.71 -15.71 21.25
N GLN A 5 -1.16 -16.16 20.06
CA GLN A 5 -0.28 -16.40 18.90
C GLN A 5 0.33 -15.09 18.38
N TRP A 6 -0.38 -13.97 18.51
CA TRP A 6 0.09 -12.63 18.14
C TRP A 6 1.27 -12.16 19.01
N LEU A 7 1.16 -12.30 20.35
CA LEU A 7 2.25 -12.00 21.27
C LEU A 7 3.44 -12.92 21.06
N GLN A 8 3.20 -14.21 20.82
CA GLN A 8 4.25 -15.21 20.66
C GLN A 8 5.09 -14.99 19.38
N ILE A 9 4.43 -14.74 18.23
CA ILE A 9 5.12 -14.42 16.97
C ILE A 9 5.85 -13.06 17.06
N GLN A 10 5.27 -12.07 17.74
CA GLN A 10 5.92 -10.77 17.95
C GLN A 10 7.18 -10.89 18.84
N HIS A 11 7.23 -11.85 19.77
CA HIS A 11 8.43 -12.14 20.57
C HIS A 11 9.51 -12.89 19.79
N GLU A 12 9.15 -13.64 18.75
CA GLU A 12 10.10 -14.38 17.91
C GLU A 12 10.68 -13.54 16.77
N LEU A 13 9.91 -12.55 16.27
CA LEU A 13 10.35 -11.60 15.26
C LEU A 13 11.16 -10.48 15.89
N SER A 14 12.35 -10.24 15.38
CA SER A 14 13.24 -9.19 15.86
C SER A 14 14.03 -8.63 14.68
N LEU A 15 14.07 -7.30 14.57
CA LEU A 15 14.86 -6.63 13.54
C LEU A 15 16.33 -7.01 13.68
N ARG A 16 16.81 -7.18 14.92
CA ARG A 16 18.19 -7.55 15.24
C ARG A 16 18.59 -8.88 14.61
N LYS A 17 17.70 -9.88 14.57
CA LYS A 17 17.99 -11.19 13.97
C LYS A 17 18.36 -11.09 12.49
N LEU A 18 17.89 -10.05 11.79
CA LEU A 18 18.23 -9.77 10.40
C LEU A 18 19.62 -9.11 10.24
N ILE A 19 20.22 -8.65 11.33
CA ILE A 19 21.51 -7.96 11.39
C ILE A 19 22.61 -8.88 11.96
N GLU A 20 22.23 -9.95 12.66
CA GLU A 20 23.17 -10.91 13.24
C GLU A 20 24.13 -11.50 12.18
N GLY A 21 25.43 -11.38 12.43
CA GLY A 21 26.49 -11.81 11.51
C GLY A 21 26.88 -10.80 10.43
N SER A 22 26.27 -9.61 10.40
CA SER A 22 26.65 -8.53 9.46
C SER A 22 27.68 -7.56 10.04
N GLU A 23 28.41 -6.85 9.17
CA GLU A 23 29.35 -5.78 9.56
C GLU A 23 28.68 -4.63 10.33
N TYR A 24 27.35 -4.49 10.23
CA TYR A 24 26.58 -3.43 10.87
C TYR A 24 26.01 -3.82 12.25
N GLN A 25 26.27 -5.04 12.73
CA GLN A 25 25.73 -5.53 14.01
C GLN A 25 26.12 -4.65 15.20
N GLU A 26 27.37 -4.18 15.24
CA GLU A 26 27.84 -3.27 16.30
C GLU A 26 27.34 -1.83 16.10
N GLU A 27 27.14 -1.39 14.86
CA GLU A 27 26.74 0.00 14.54
C GLU A 27 25.22 0.25 14.59
N LEU A 28 24.41 -0.79 14.42
CA LEU A 28 22.94 -0.73 14.36
C LEU A 28 22.31 -1.58 15.47
N LYS A 29 22.54 -1.19 16.71
CA LYS A 29 21.91 -1.78 17.92
C LYS A 29 20.48 -1.26 18.12
N TYR A 30 19.61 -1.47 17.15
CA TYR A 30 18.20 -1.05 17.23
C TYR A 30 17.24 -2.22 17.02
N ASP A 31 16.12 -2.19 17.73
CA ASP A 31 15.01 -3.11 17.51
C ASP A 31 13.66 -2.42 17.79
N PHE A 32 12.57 -3.02 17.32
CA PHE A 32 11.22 -2.56 17.62
C PHE A 32 10.78 -3.11 18.98
N ASN A 33 10.39 -2.22 19.89
CA ASN A 33 9.83 -2.63 21.17
C ASN A 33 8.39 -3.17 21.03
N ILE A 34 7.78 -3.59 22.14
CA ILE A 34 6.41 -4.12 22.15
C ILE A 34 5.34 -3.13 21.63
N LYS A 35 5.62 -1.83 21.65
CA LYS A 35 4.75 -0.77 21.12
C LYS A 35 4.99 -0.52 19.62
N GLY A 36 5.96 -1.21 19.02
CA GLY A 36 6.36 -1.01 17.62
C GLY A 36 7.21 0.25 17.41
N GLU A 37 7.87 0.78 18.43
CA GLU A 37 8.78 1.92 18.33
C GLU A 37 10.22 1.42 18.15
N LEU A 38 10.97 2.02 17.22
CA LEU A 38 12.38 1.68 17.02
C LEU A 38 13.24 2.31 18.13
N ARG A 39 13.89 1.47 18.94
CA ARG A 39 14.68 1.89 20.10
C ARG A 39 16.08 1.30 20.07
N HIS A 40 17.05 2.08 20.56
CA HIS A 40 18.40 1.56 20.78
C HIS A 40 18.36 0.50 21.89
N LEU A 41 19.05 -0.63 21.71
CA LEU A 41 19.00 -1.76 22.63
C LEU A 41 19.57 -1.42 24.00
N ASP A 42 20.68 -0.69 24.05
CA ASP A 42 21.34 -0.33 25.31
C ASP A 42 20.73 0.90 25.99
N THR A 43 20.51 2.00 25.25
CA THR A 43 20.06 3.28 25.83
C THR A 43 18.54 3.48 25.81
N ASN A 44 17.80 2.65 25.08
CA ASN A 44 16.37 2.82 24.82
C ASN A 44 15.99 4.17 24.16
N GLU A 45 16.96 4.87 23.56
CA GLU A 45 16.73 6.14 22.88
C GLU A 45 16.23 5.95 21.43
N SER A 46 15.63 7.00 20.87
CA SER A 46 15.21 7.05 19.47
C SER A 46 16.40 7.03 18.51
N PHE A 47 16.15 6.69 17.25
CA PHE A 47 17.19 6.73 16.22
C PHE A 47 17.74 8.15 16.00
N VAL A 48 19.06 8.29 16.09
CA VAL A 48 19.77 9.55 15.83
C VAL A 48 20.21 9.60 14.37
N PHE A 49 19.64 10.52 13.59
CA PHE A 49 19.93 10.67 12.16
C PHE A 49 21.32 11.26 11.88
N ASN A 50 21.82 12.14 12.74
CA ASN A 50 23.14 12.76 12.63
C ASN A 50 24.06 12.23 13.74
N TYR A 51 24.35 10.93 13.68
CA TYR A 51 25.11 10.22 14.72
C TYR A 51 26.59 10.61 14.68
N TYR A 52 27.22 10.52 13.51
CA TYR A 52 28.59 10.96 13.31
C TYR A 52 28.64 12.44 12.92
N LYS A 53 29.30 13.27 13.73
CA LYS A 53 29.46 14.70 13.44
C LYS A 53 30.27 14.89 12.16
N ASN A 54 29.79 15.74 11.25
CA ASN A 54 30.43 16.08 9.97
C ASN A 54 30.68 14.90 9.01
N ALA A 55 30.02 13.75 9.21
CA ALA A 55 30.15 12.58 8.34
C ALA A 55 28.79 12.23 7.70
N HIS A 56 28.34 13.09 6.78
CA HIS A 56 27.05 12.96 6.12
C HIS A 56 26.89 11.64 5.37
N GLU A 57 27.93 11.20 4.66
CA GLU A 57 27.90 9.94 3.89
C GLU A 57 27.73 8.71 4.79
N GLN A 58 28.45 8.67 5.92
CA GLN A 58 28.35 7.57 6.88
C GLN A 58 26.97 7.52 7.54
N ASN A 59 26.43 8.67 7.96
CA ASN A 59 25.06 8.75 8.47
C ASN A 59 24.02 8.33 7.42
N HIS A 60 24.23 8.71 6.16
CA HIS A 60 23.34 8.32 5.06
C HIS A 60 23.38 6.80 4.84
N LYS A 61 24.57 6.19 4.77
CA LYS A 61 24.74 4.74 4.64
C LYS A 61 24.08 3.99 5.79
N ARG A 62 24.27 4.44 7.03
CA ARG A 62 23.62 3.88 8.22
C ARG A 62 22.09 3.90 8.12
N TYR A 63 21.53 5.02 7.67
CA TYR A 63 20.08 5.14 7.47
C TYR A 63 19.55 4.29 6.29
N GLN A 64 20.33 4.14 5.21
CA GLN A 64 19.99 3.26 4.09
C GLN A 64 19.95 1.79 4.51
N VAL A 65 20.98 1.32 5.23
CA VAL A 65 21.04 -0.06 5.74
C VAL A 65 19.86 -0.33 6.68
N LEU A 66 19.60 0.57 7.63
CA LEU A 66 18.43 0.47 8.50
C LEU A 66 17.12 0.40 7.70
N GLY A 67 16.98 1.20 6.66
CA GLY A 67 15.81 1.17 5.77
C GLY A 67 15.59 -0.18 5.07
N HIS A 68 16.68 -0.82 4.63
CA HIS A 68 16.61 -2.14 4.03
C HIS A 68 16.16 -3.20 5.04
N LEU A 69 16.71 -3.16 6.26
CA LEU A 69 16.36 -4.06 7.35
C LEU A 69 14.91 -3.90 7.78
N ILE A 70 14.44 -2.65 7.93
CA ILE A 70 13.03 -2.35 8.21
C ILE A 70 12.13 -2.92 7.12
N THR A 71 12.53 -2.83 5.85
CA THR A 71 11.76 -3.39 4.75
C THR A 71 11.62 -4.91 4.86
N GLN A 72 12.70 -5.64 5.15
CA GLN A 72 12.64 -7.09 5.37
C GLN A 72 11.79 -7.45 6.58
N TYR A 73 11.97 -6.74 7.70
CA TYR A 73 11.18 -6.94 8.91
C TYR A 73 9.69 -6.69 8.66
N VAL A 74 9.33 -5.65 7.91
CA VAL A 74 7.93 -5.39 7.52
C VAL A 74 7.39 -6.55 6.68
N TYR A 75 8.17 -7.12 5.75
CA TYR A 75 7.71 -8.31 5.01
C TYR A 75 7.45 -9.51 5.91
N GLU A 76 8.32 -9.78 6.88
CA GLU A 76 8.07 -10.85 7.87
C GLU A 76 6.78 -10.59 8.67
N LEU A 77 6.51 -9.33 9.04
CA LEU A 77 5.25 -8.96 9.67
C LEU A 77 4.05 -9.17 8.74
N LEU A 78 4.16 -8.82 7.46
CA LEU A 78 3.08 -9.04 6.50
C LEU A 78 2.76 -10.53 6.33
N GLU A 79 3.78 -11.38 6.24
CA GLU A 79 3.63 -12.82 6.03
C GLU A 79 3.18 -13.53 7.32
N ARG A 80 3.83 -13.27 8.44
CA ARG A 80 3.63 -14.03 9.69
C ARG A 80 2.63 -13.42 10.66
N VAL A 81 2.35 -12.11 10.56
CA VAL A 81 1.40 -11.43 11.46
C VAL A 81 0.11 -11.06 10.73
N CYS A 82 0.21 -10.59 9.49
CA CYS A 82 -0.96 -10.29 8.68
C CYS A 82 -1.45 -11.46 7.82
N MET A 83 -0.73 -12.59 7.79
CA MET A 83 -1.08 -13.79 7.01
C MET A 83 -1.27 -13.48 5.52
N LEU A 84 -0.45 -12.58 4.98
CA LEU A 84 -0.45 -12.26 3.56
C LEU A 84 0.53 -13.14 2.80
N GLN A 85 0.17 -13.49 1.58
CA GLN A 85 0.99 -14.23 0.65
C GLN A 85 1.75 -13.25 -0.25
N LYS A 86 3.06 -13.47 -0.40
CA LYS A 86 3.90 -12.77 -1.38
C LYS A 86 3.71 -13.39 -2.76
N VAL A 87 3.30 -12.58 -3.74
CA VAL A 87 3.03 -13.02 -5.12
C VAL A 87 4.00 -12.33 -6.07
N TYR A 88 4.82 -13.12 -6.76
CA TYR A 88 5.81 -12.61 -7.70
C TYR A 88 5.17 -12.29 -9.06
N ILE A 89 5.66 -11.21 -9.68
CA ILE A 89 5.27 -10.78 -11.02
C ILE A 89 6.52 -10.48 -11.86
N PRO A 90 6.47 -10.72 -13.17
CA PRO A 90 5.33 -11.26 -13.91
C PRO A 90 5.14 -12.77 -13.68
N THR A 91 3.92 -13.28 -13.88
CA THR A 91 3.58 -14.70 -13.58
C THR A 91 4.19 -15.70 -14.56
N ASP A 92 4.65 -15.21 -15.71
CA ASP A 92 5.28 -15.96 -16.79
C ASP A 92 6.80 -15.72 -16.85
N ALA A 93 7.39 -15.22 -15.77
CA ALA A 93 8.82 -14.97 -15.69
C ALA A 93 9.65 -16.26 -15.81
N THR A 94 10.80 -16.17 -16.49
CA THR A 94 11.81 -17.24 -16.48
C THR A 94 12.53 -17.29 -15.12
N GLU A 95 13.24 -18.39 -14.83
CA GLU A 95 13.89 -18.58 -13.52
C GLU A 95 14.87 -17.46 -13.15
N ASP A 96 15.64 -16.97 -14.13
CA ASP A 96 16.66 -15.94 -13.95
C ASP A 96 16.15 -14.51 -14.19
N GLU A 97 14.86 -14.33 -14.51
CA GLU A 97 14.32 -13.00 -14.79
C GLU A 97 14.14 -12.17 -13.50
N PRO A 98 14.55 -10.89 -13.51
CA PRO A 98 14.21 -9.92 -12.48
C PRO A 98 12.71 -9.81 -12.22
N ARG A 99 12.25 -10.20 -11.03
CA ARG A 99 10.84 -10.14 -10.63
C ARG A 99 10.55 -9.06 -9.60
N SER A 100 9.38 -8.46 -9.72
CA SER A 100 8.74 -7.69 -8.65
C SER A 100 7.76 -8.59 -7.90
N PHE A 101 7.06 -8.06 -6.90
CA PHE A 101 6.04 -8.79 -6.18
C PHE A 101 5.06 -7.84 -5.50
N PHE A 102 3.92 -8.36 -5.09
CA PHE A 102 2.97 -7.69 -4.20
C PHE A 102 2.51 -8.66 -3.11
N PHE A 103 1.73 -8.19 -2.13
CA PHE A 103 1.13 -9.07 -1.13
C PHE A 103 -0.38 -9.12 -1.27
N MET A 104 -0.99 -10.26 -0.97
CA MET A 104 -2.44 -10.40 -0.90
C MET A 104 -2.89 -11.35 0.20
N SER A 105 -4.10 -11.20 0.70
CA SER A 105 -4.71 -12.22 1.56
C SER A 105 -5.07 -13.47 0.76
N GLU A 106 -5.05 -14.63 1.40
CA GLU A 106 -5.32 -15.94 0.77
C GLU A 106 -6.60 -15.97 -0.08
N ASN A 107 -7.64 -15.28 0.37
CA ASN A 107 -8.95 -15.23 -0.27
C ASN A 107 -9.18 -14.00 -1.18
N ALA A 108 -8.16 -13.17 -1.42
CA ALA A 108 -8.31 -11.88 -2.10
C ALA A 108 -8.89 -12.00 -3.53
N LEU A 109 -8.59 -13.10 -4.22
CA LEU A 109 -9.03 -13.33 -5.60
C LEU A 109 -10.31 -14.16 -5.71
N THR A 110 -10.58 -15.02 -4.73
CA THR A 110 -11.67 -16.02 -4.77
C THR A 110 -12.91 -15.57 -4.02
N SER A 111 -12.76 -14.69 -3.02
CA SER A 111 -13.89 -14.17 -2.25
C SER A 111 -14.74 -13.23 -3.09
N SER A 112 -16.06 -13.38 -3.03
CA SER A 112 -17.02 -12.42 -3.59
C SER A 112 -17.22 -11.20 -2.69
N SER A 113 -16.56 -11.16 -1.52
CA SER A 113 -16.58 -10.03 -0.59
C SER A 113 -15.85 -8.82 -1.19
N SER A 114 -15.79 -7.71 -0.45
CA SER A 114 -15.09 -6.51 -0.89
C SER A 114 -13.57 -6.70 -0.84
N LEU A 115 -12.85 -5.96 -1.68
CA LEU A 115 -11.39 -6.02 -1.77
C LEU A 115 -10.81 -4.63 -1.57
N ILE A 116 -9.89 -4.48 -0.61
CA ILE A 116 -9.14 -3.24 -0.42
C ILE A 116 -7.78 -3.36 -1.11
N VAL A 117 -7.41 -2.36 -1.91
CA VAL A 117 -6.11 -2.27 -2.56
C VAL A 117 -5.35 -1.08 -1.96
N LEU A 118 -4.15 -1.33 -1.45
CA LEU A 118 -3.29 -0.31 -0.85
C LEU A 118 -2.20 0.13 -1.84
N LEU A 119 -2.13 1.43 -2.08
CA LEU A 119 -1.13 2.10 -2.93
C LEU A 119 -0.36 3.13 -2.11
N GLN A 120 0.95 2.93 -2.02
CA GLN A 120 1.86 3.82 -1.30
C GLN A 120 2.41 4.95 -2.16
N ASP A 121 3.04 5.92 -1.50
CA ASP A 121 3.75 7.02 -2.14
C ASP A 121 5.07 6.57 -2.77
N ARG A 122 5.66 7.44 -3.60
CA ARG A 122 6.98 7.23 -4.19
C ARG A 122 8.06 7.38 -3.12
N GLY A 123 9.06 6.50 -3.17
CA GLY A 123 10.23 6.62 -2.30
C GLY A 123 11.07 5.35 -2.26
N VAL A 124 12.02 5.33 -1.34
CA VAL A 124 12.95 4.19 -1.13
C VAL A 124 12.31 3.00 -0.40
N PHE A 125 11.10 3.18 0.14
CA PHE A 125 10.34 2.16 0.84
C PHE A 125 9.50 1.30 -0.11
N ARG A 126 9.05 0.15 0.39
CA ARG A 126 8.39 -0.92 -0.36
C ARG A 126 7.03 -1.30 0.23
N ALA A 127 6.34 -2.26 -0.39
CA ALA A 127 5.05 -2.78 0.07
C ALA A 127 4.98 -2.93 1.58
N GLY A 128 3.85 -2.54 2.17
CA GLY A 128 3.65 -2.54 3.62
C GLY A 128 4.03 -1.23 4.32
N GLN A 129 4.54 -0.23 3.62
CA GLN A 129 5.09 0.99 4.23
C GLN A 129 4.42 2.25 3.66
N TRP A 130 4.15 3.22 4.53
CA TRP A 130 3.78 4.59 4.15
C TRP A 130 4.99 5.52 4.05
N GLY A 131 6.04 5.27 4.84
CA GLY A 131 7.28 6.02 4.75
C GLY A 131 8.35 5.54 5.73
N GLN A 132 9.57 5.31 5.23
CA GLN A 132 10.70 4.84 6.05
C GLN A 132 11.00 5.79 7.22
N ARG A 133 11.02 7.11 6.96
CA ARG A 133 11.29 8.10 8.01
C ARG A 133 10.24 8.04 9.12
N THR A 134 8.97 7.92 8.75
CA THR A 134 7.86 7.79 9.71
C THR A 134 8.02 6.52 10.55
N ILE A 135 8.40 5.39 9.96
CA ILE A 135 8.65 4.16 10.74
C ILE A 135 9.77 4.38 11.77
N VAL A 136 10.86 5.02 11.35
CA VAL A 136 12.02 5.27 12.20
C VAL A 136 11.71 6.25 13.33
N SER A 137 10.92 7.30 13.08
CA SER A 137 10.65 8.36 14.07
C SER A 137 9.39 8.13 14.89
N GLU A 138 8.35 7.52 14.32
CA GLU A 138 6.99 7.42 14.89
C GLU A 138 6.55 5.95 15.07
N GLY A 139 7.34 4.98 14.59
CA GLY A 139 7.09 3.56 14.78
C GLY A 139 6.19 2.91 13.72
N LEU A 140 5.97 1.60 13.89
CA LEU A 140 5.27 0.75 12.94
C LEU A 140 3.80 1.15 12.75
N GLU A 141 3.13 1.56 13.83
CA GLU A 141 1.71 1.94 13.79
C GLU A 141 1.47 3.13 12.85
N HIS A 142 2.38 4.09 12.82
CA HIS A 142 2.24 5.29 12.00
C HIS A 142 2.87 5.14 10.62
N GLY A 143 4.00 4.44 10.53
CA GLY A 143 4.79 4.36 9.30
C GLY A 143 4.45 3.19 8.37
N THR A 144 3.65 2.21 8.82
CA THR A 144 3.31 1.01 8.02
C THR A 144 1.85 0.97 7.60
N GLN A 145 1.57 0.13 6.61
CA GLN A 145 0.24 -0.22 6.14
C GLN A 145 -0.44 -1.27 7.04
N ILE A 146 0.25 -1.82 8.05
CA ILE A 146 -0.27 -2.91 8.89
C ILE A 146 -1.62 -2.56 9.55
N PRO A 147 -1.83 -1.34 10.10
CA PRO A 147 -3.13 -0.98 10.66
C PRO A 147 -4.25 -0.98 9.60
N PHE A 148 -3.95 -0.51 8.39
CA PHE A 148 -4.89 -0.54 7.25
C PHE A 148 -5.21 -1.98 6.85
N ILE A 149 -4.20 -2.85 6.77
CA ILE A 149 -4.34 -4.27 6.43
C ILE A 149 -5.22 -4.98 7.47
N LYS A 150 -4.94 -4.79 8.76
CA LYS A 150 -5.75 -5.35 9.86
C LYS A 150 -7.19 -4.89 9.78
N MET A 151 -7.43 -3.61 9.48
CA MET A 151 -8.79 -3.09 9.36
C MET A 151 -9.51 -3.62 8.11
N ALA A 152 -8.82 -3.74 6.97
CA ALA A 152 -9.34 -4.32 5.74
C ALA A 152 -9.76 -5.79 5.91
N LEU A 153 -8.88 -6.61 6.50
CA LEU A 153 -9.17 -8.03 6.78
C LEU A 153 -10.39 -8.20 7.68
N ARG A 154 -10.59 -7.30 8.65
CA ARG A 154 -11.76 -7.33 9.55
C ARG A 154 -13.07 -6.87 8.91
N SER A 155 -13.02 -6.01 7.90
CA SER A 155 -14.21 -5.26 7.44
C SER A 155 -14.63 -5.48 5.99
N HIS A 156 -13.71 -5.88 5.11
CA HIS A 156 -13.97 -5.99 3.67
C HIS A 156 -13.74 -7.40 3.13
N GLY A 157 -12.93 -8.22 3.78
CA GLY A 157 -12.81 -9.66 3.50
C GLY A 157 -11.55 -10.02 2.71
N GLY A 158 -11.03 -9.13 1.87
CA GLY A 158 -9.74 -9.29 1.19
C GLY A 158 -8.91 -8.02 1.13
N VAL A 159 -7.59 -8.16 1.04
CA VAL A 159 -6.65 -7.05 0.87
C VAL A 159 -5.54 -7.40 -0.12
N ILE A 160 -5.16 -6.44 -0.95
CA ILE A 160 -3.97 -6.45 -1.81
C ILE A 160 -3.10 -5.25 -1.45
N VAL A 161 -1.81 -5.48 -1.31
CA VAL A 161 -0.80 -4.47 -0.97
C VAL A 161 0.21 -4.42 -2.10
N LEU A 162 0.16 -3.36 -2.90
CA LEU A 162 1.02 -3.20 -4.06
C LEU A 162 2.45 -2.79 -3.66
N ASN A 163 3.41 -3.05 -4.55
CA ASN A 163 4.82 -2.67 -4.38
C ASN A 163 5.30 -1.77 -5.55
N PRO A 164 4.64 -0.62 -5.78
CA PRO A 164 4.84 0.17 -7.00
C PRO A 164 6.25 0.76 -7.13
N ASN A 165 7.06 0.77 -6.06
CA ASN A 165 8.42 1.30 -6.08
C ASN A 165 9.48 0.23 -6.39
N ASP A 166 9.12 -1.06 -6.44
CA ASP A 166 10.06 -2.16 -6.73
C ASP A 166 10.21 -2.38 -8.23
N ASN A 167 10.92 -1.44 -8.88
CA ASN A 167 10.95 -1.34 -10.33
C ASN A 167 12.24 -1.80 -11.01
N PHE A 168 13.36 -1.76 -10.29
CA PHE A 168 14.68 -2.04 -10.86
C PHE A 168 15.47 -2.96 -9.95
N ILE A 169 16.38 -3.74 -10.55
CA ILE A 169 17.47 -4.39 -9.83
C ILE A 169 18.69 -3.48 -9.87
N ASP A 170 19.30 -3.29 -8.71
CA ASP A 170 20.65 -2.75 -8.60
C ASP A 170 21.65 -3.91 -8.53
N LEU A 171 22.40 -4.13 -9.61
CA LEU A 171 23.42 -5.17 -9.69
C LEU A 171 24.57 -4.96 -8.68
N LYS A 172 24.79 -3.73 -8.17
CA LYS A 172 25.76 -3.48 -7.10
C LYS A 172 25.21 -3.95 -5.75
N THR A 173 23.94 -3.68 -5.48
CA THR A 173 23.27 -4.10 -4.24
C THR A 173 23.06 -5.62 -4.22
N GLU A 174 22.79 -6.28 -5.34
CA GLU A 174 22.73 -7.74 -5.38
C GLU A 174 24.09 -8.41 -5.13
N LYS A 175 25.18 -7.88 -5.70
CA LYS A 175 26.52 -8.36 -5.36
C LYS A 175 26.83 -8.17 -3.87
N ALA A 176 26.43 -7.05 -3.27
CA ALA A 176 26.54 -6.85 -1.82
C ALA A 176 25.65 -7.80 -1.00
N ARG A 177 24.48 -8.21 -1.51
CA ARG A 177 23.60 -9.22 -0.90
C ARG A 177 24.11 -10.66 -1.06
N LEU A 178 24.80 -10.99 -2.15
CA LEU A 178 25.45 -12.30 -2.33
C LEU A 178 26.78 -12.39 -1.58
N ASN A 179 27.50 -11.27 -1.40
CA ASN A 179 28.79 -11.21 -0.71
C ASN A 179 28.70 -11.29 0.82
N PHE A 180 27.57 -11.73 1.37
CA PHE A 180 27.46 -12.17 2.77
C PHE A 180 28.42 -13.34 3.13
N SER A 181 29.21 -13.86 2.18
CA SER A 181 30.14 -14.98 2.42
C SER A 181 31.58 -14.84 1.92
N THR A 182 31.98 -13.84 1.14
CA THR A 182 33.39 -13.76 0.67
C THR A 182 33.90 -12.34 0.46
N ARG A 183 34.97 -11.98 1.16
CA ARG A 183 35.88 -10.85 0.83
C ARG A 183 36.46 -11.09 -0.55
N GLU A 184 36.44 -10.09 -1.41
CA GLU A 184 37.62 -9.66 -2.18
C GLU A 184 37.40 -8.32 -2.89
N GLU A 185 38.51 -7.77 -3.39
CA GLU A 185 38.94 -6.38 -3.35
C GLU A 185 38.33 -5.39 -4.38
N SER A 186 38.40 -4.11 -3.99
CA SER A 186 38.53 -2.84 -4.75
C SER A 186 37.81 -2.63 -6.10
N PRO A 187 37.02 -1.54 -6.26
CA PRO A 187 36.63 -1.04 -7.57
C PRO A 187 37.35 0.26 -7.92
N THR A 188 38.40 0.17 -8.73
CA THR A 188 38.86 1.26 -9.60
C THR A 188 38.07 1.24 -10.92
N SER A 189 37.76 2.43 -11.42
CA SER A 189 37.17 2.76 -12.73
C SER A 189 35.64 2.99 -12.81
N MET A 190 35.31 3.91 -13.73
CA MET A 190 34.09 4.71 -13.87
C MET A 190 32.77 3.93 -13.70
N GLN A 191 31.99 4.34 -12.70
CA GLN A 191 30.80 3.65 -12.23
C GLN A 191 29.54 4.00 -13.03
N SER A 192 29.27 3.30 -14.14
CA SER A 192 27.93 3.25 -14.72
C SER A 192 27.05 2.33 -13.84
N VAL A 193 26.01 2.87 -13.21
CA VAL A 193 25.02 2.07 -12.49
C VAL A 193 24.13 1.37 -13.52
N TRP A 194 24.23 0.03 -13.61
CA TRP A 194 23.36 -0.77 -14.48
C TRP A 194 22.07 -1.12 -13.72
N TRP A 195 21.02 -0.32 -13.94
CA TRP A 195 19.67 -0.62 -13.47
C TRP A 195 18.97 -1.51 -14.50
N ILE A 196 18.61 -2.74 -14.10
CA ILE A 196 17.78 -3.59 -14.96
C ILE A 196 16.31 -3.39 -14.58
N PRO A 197 15.46 -2.87 -15.49
CA PRO A 197 14.03 -2.75 -15.24
C PRO A 197 13.38 -4.13 -15.10
N LYS A 198 12.46 -4.27 -14.14
CA LYS A 198 11.65 -5.48 -13.95
C LYS A 198 10.44 -5.41 -14.87
N ARG A 199 10.28 -6.41 -15.76
CA ARG A 199 9.16 -6.46 -16.72
C ARG A 199 7.81 -6.46 -15.99
N GLY A 200 6.83 -5.71 -16.51
CA GLY A 200 5.51 -5.59 -15.88
C GLY A 200 5.51 -4.77 -14.59
N SER A 201 6.63 -4.12 -14.25
CA SER A 201 6.79 -3.35 -13.03
C SER A 201 7.91 -2.31 -13.13
N SER A 202 8.29 -1.83 -14.32
CA SER A 202 9.42 -0.89 -14.49
C SER A 202 9.07 0.54 -14.06
N SER A 203 7.79 0.82 -13.81
CA SER A 203 7.31 2.04 -13.15
C SER A 203 6.17 1.72 -12.16
N PRO A 204 5.84 2.66 -11.24
CA PRO A 204 4.64 2.57 -10.39
C PRO A 204 3.35 2.31 -11.15
N GLU A 205 3.16 2.96 -12.30
CA GLU A 205 2.01 2.82 -13.18
C GLU A 205 1.97 1.43 -13.81
N GLU A 206 3.10 0.96 -14.36
CA GLU A 206 3.18 -0.36 -14.97
C GLU A 206 2.90 -1.47 -13.95
N HIS A 207 3.48 -1.38 -12.73
CA HIS A 207 3.21 -2.32 -11.64
C HIS A 207 1.71 -2.36 -11.30
N THR A 208 1.11 -1.18 -11.16
CA THR A 208 -0.32 -1.06 -10.82
C THR A 208 -1.20 -1.63 -11.93
N MET A 209 -0.87 -1.36 -13.19
CA MET A 209 -1.56 -1.91 -14.37
C MET A 209 -1.45 -3.43 -14.44
N TYR A 210 -0.24 -3.97 -14.25
CA TYR A 210 0.00 -5.41 -14.33
C TYR A 210 -0.82 -6.15 -13.27
N VAL A 211 -0.78 -5.68 -12.01
CA VAL A 211 -1.54 -6.31 -10.93
C VAL A 211 -3.04 -6.16 -11.15
N TRP A 212 -3.49 -5.04 -11.73
CA TRP A 212 -4.89 -4.88 -12.13
C TRP A 212 -5.30 -5.91 -13.18
N ASP A 213 -4.62 -5.96 -14.32
CA ASP A 213 -4.97 -6.78 -15.48
C ASP A 213 -4.92 -8.28 -15.19
N HIS A 214 -3.95 -8.72 -14.38
CA HIS A 214 -3.70 -10.13 -14.15
C HIS A 214 -4.41 -10.68 -12.92
N PHE A 215 -4.75 -9.84 -11.94
CA PHE A 215 -5.28 -10.28 -10.65
C PHE A 215 -6.56 -9.56 -10.26
N ILE A 216 -6.54 -8.22 -10.12
CA ILE A 216 -7.68 -7.50 -9.54
C ILE A 216 -8.88 -7.54 -10.47
N SER A 217 -8.72 -7.31 -11.78
CA SER A 217 -9.81 -7.34 -12.76
C SER A 217 -10.51 -8.71 -12.80
N LYS A 218 -9.72 -9.79 -12.66
CA LYS A 218 -10.17 -11.20 -12.70
C LYS A 218 -10.71 -11.73 -11.38
N SER A 219 -10.55 -11.01 -10.27
CA SER A 219 -11.04 -11.47 -8.95
C SER A 219 -12.57 -11.62 -8.90
N ALA A 220 -13.06 -12.52 -8.05
CA ALA A 220 -14.49 -12.72 -7.80
C ALA A 220 -15.15 -11.49 -7.13
N ALA A 221 -14.36 -10.67 -6.43
CA ALA A 221 -14.82 -9.46 -5.77
C ALA A 221 -15.48 -8.49 -6.78
N LYS A 222 -16.71 -8.04 -6.46
CA LYS A 222 -17.45 -7.03 -7.26
C LYS A 222 -17.36 -5.62 -6.68
N ASN A 223 -16.78 -5.49 -5.49
CA ASN A 223 -16.64 -4.25 -4.76
C ASN A 223 -15.18 -4.04 -4.37
N VAL A 224 -14.42 -3.40 -5.25
CA VAL A 224 -13.03 -3.02 -4.99
C VAL A 224 -12.99 -1.58 -4.49
N ALA A 225 -12.17 -1.29 -3.47
CA ALA A 225 -11.82 0.06 -3.10
C ALA A 225 -10.31 0.23 -3.02
N PHE A 226 -9.84 1.43 -3.39
CA PHE A 226 -8.44 1.79 -3.31
C PHE A 226 -8.20 2.76 -2.16
N ILE A 227 -7.08 2.58 -1.46
CA ILE A 227 -6.54 3.58 -0.52
C ILE A 227 -5.16 3.94 -1.02
N ALA A 228 -4.98 5.19 -1.47
CA ALA A 228 -3.82 5.62 -2.23
C ALA A 228 -3.19 6.88 -1.62
N HIS A 229 -1.94 6.75 -1.17
CA HIS A 229 -1.16 7.83 -0.56
C HIS A 229 -0.20 8.46 -1.58
N GLY A 230 -0.08 9.79 -1.58
CA GLY A 230 0.91 10.50 -2.40
C GLY A 230 0.83 10.16 -3.89
N TYR A 231 1.97 9.77 -4.45
CA TYR A 231 2.11 9.31 -5.83
C TYR A 231 1.24 8.10 -6.17
N GLY A 232 0.88 7.26 -5.19
CA GLY A 232 -0.02 6.13 -5.40
C GLY A 232 -1.37 6.56 -5.99
N GLY A 233 -1.86 7.76 -5.67
CA GLY A 233 -3.11 8.23 -6.28
C GLY A 233 -2.93 8.69 -7.73
N LEU A 234 -1.73 9.17 -8.11
CA LEU A 234 -1.40 9.43 -9.53
C LEU A 234 -1.42 8.13 -10.32
N ALA A 235 -0.79 7.08 -9.81
CA ALA A 235 -0.79 5.75 -10.42
C ALA A 235 -2.21 5.15 -10.54
N PHE A 236 -3.06 5.38 -9.53
CA PHE A 236 -4.47 4.99 -9.62
C PHE A 236 -5.23 5.75 -10.72
N VAL A 237 -5.04 7.07 -10.84
CA VAL A 237 -5.71 7.85 -11.88
C VAL A 237 -5.22 7.45 -13.27
N ASP A 238 -3.95 7.08 -13.42
CA ASP A 238 -3.43 6.50 -14.66
C ASP A 238 -4.11 5.16 -14.99
N LEU A 239 -4.27 4.27 -14.01
CA LEU A 239 -5.08 3.05 -14.15
C LEU A 239 -6.52 3.36 -14.60
N LEU A 240 -7.17 4.34 -13.98
CA LEU A 240 -8.52 4.77 -14.34
C LEU A 240 -8.60 5.30 -15.78
N MET A 241 -7.58 5.99 -16.28
CA MET A 241 -7.53 6.43 -17.68
C MET A 241 -7.44 5.25 -18.64
N GLN A 242 -6.53 4.30 -18.35
CA GLN A 242 -6.21 3.23 -19.30
C GLN A 242 -7.19 2.05 -19.25
N ARG A 243 -7.91 1.86 -18.14
CA ARG A 243 -8.89 0.76 -17.92
C ARG A 243 -10.26 1.30 -17.50
N LYS A 244 -10.65 2.46 -18.04
CA LYS A 244 -11.83 3.25 -17.68
C LYS A 244 -13.07 2.42 -17.34
N TRP A 245 -13.56 1.62 -18.28
CA TRP A 245 -14.81 0.86 -18.09
C TRP A 245 -14.68 -0.21 -17.00
N GLU A 246 -13.58 -0.95 -16.98
CA GLU A 246 -13.35 -2.00 -15.99
C GLU A 246 -13.24 -1.43 -14.58
N VAL A 247 -12.48 -0.35 -14.42
CA VAL A 247 -12.28 0.34 -13.15
C VAL A 247 -13.60 0.93 -12.67
N MET A 248 -14.31 1.69 -13.51
CA MET A 248 -15.57 2.32 -13.13
C MET A 248 -16.67 1.31 -12.76
N ASN A 249 -16.65 0.10 -13.34
CA ASN A 249 -17.61 -0.96 -13.04
C ASN A 249 -17.30 -1.73 -11.74
N LYS A 250 -16.01 -1.92 -11.43
CA LYS A 250 -15.57 -2.80 -10.34
C LYS A 250 -15.14 -2.04 -9.08
N VAL A 251 -14.61 -0.83 -9.23
CA VAL A 251 -14.22 0.03 -8.12
C VAL A 251 -15.43 0.83 -7.64
N TYR A 252 -15.79 0.69 -6.36
CA TYR A 252 -16.92 1.44 -5.79
C TYR A 252 -16.50 2.71 -5.06
N SER A 253 -15.22 2.84 -4.67
CA SER A 253 -14.73 4.01 -3.95
C SER A 253 -13.19 4.08 -3.93
N VAL A 254 -12.65 5.29 -3.82
CA VAL A 254 -11.22 5.56 -3.71
C VAL A 254 -10.99 6.57 -2.59
N ALA A 255 -10.14 6.22 -1.63
CA ALA A 255 -9.68 7.13 -0.60
C ALA A 255 -8.26 7.59 -0.92
N PHE A 256 -8.11 8.88 -1.23
CA PHE A 256 -6.82 9.51 -1.42
C PHE A 256 -6.30 10.07 -0.10
N ILE A 257 -5.00 9.98 0.11
CA ILE A 257 -4.31 10.58 1.25
C ILE A 257 -3.16 11.40 0.68
N ASP A 258 -3.21 12.72 0.86
CA ASP A 258 -2.22 13.67 0.33
C ASP A 258 -1.75 13.34 -1.10
N SER A 259 -2.69 13.04 -1.98
CA SER A 259 -2.37 12.45 -3.26
C SER A 259 -1.76 13.47 -4.22
N MET A 260 -0.84 13.03 -5.09
CA MET A 260 -0.27 13.88 -6.13
C MET A 260 -1.09 13.89 -7.43
N HIS A 261 -2.27 13.24 -7.46
CA HIS A 261 -3.08 13.21 -8.66
C HIS A 261 -3.52 14.62 -9.09
N ASN A 262 -3.63 14.82 -10.40
CA ASN A 262 -4.10 16.07 -10.97
C ASN A 262 -5.29 15.81 -11.89
N THR A 263 -6.47 16.24 -11.46
CA THR A 263 -7.70 16.02 -12.22
C THR A 263 -7.76 16.84 -13.51
N GLN A 264 -7.04 17.95 -13.63
CA GLN A 264 -7.03 18.76 -14.85
C GLN A 264 -6.10 18.16 -15.91
N HIS A 265 -4.88 17.79 -15.53
CA HIS A 265 -3.87 17.30 -16.46
C HIS A 265 -4.02 15.81 -16.79
N GLN A 266 -4.30 14.94 -15.80
CA GLN A 266 -4.36 13.50 -16.05
C GLN A 266 -5.66 13.08 -16.74
N THR A 267 -6.79 13.74 -16.44
CA THR A 267 -8.09 13.33 -17.02
C THR A 267 -8.33 13.85 -18.43
N ARG A 268 -7.43 14.71 -18.97
CA ARG A 268 -7.57 15.35 -20.29
C ARG A 268 -8.95 16.02 -20.50
N SER A 269 -9.57 16.48 -19.42
CA SER A 269 -10.92 17.02 -19.39
C SER A 269 -12.04 16.06 -19.83
N ASP A 270 -11.86 14.74 -19.67
CA ASP A 270 -12.93 13.75 -19.89
C ASP A 270 -14.05 13.93 -18.84
N PRO A 271 -15.26 14.39 -19.26
CA PRO A 271 -16.32 14.74 -18.31
C PRO A 271 -16.80 13.54 -17.48
N GLN A 272 -16.80 12.36 -18.07
CA GLN A 272 -17.27 11.14 -17.40
C GLN A 272 -16.32 10.73 -16.28
N ILE A 273 -15.01 10.89 -16.49
CA ILE A 273 -14.03 10.57 -15.45
C ILE A 273 -14.03 11.63 -14.36
N GLN A 274 -14.19 12.90 -14.72
CA GLN A 274 -14.32 13.97 -13.74
C GLN A 274 -15.55 13.76 -12.83
N GLU A 275 -16.70 13.42 -13.40
CA GLU A 275 -17.91 13.09 -12.64
C GLU A 275 -17.69 11.85 -11.76
N TRP A 276 -17.00 10.83 -12.29
CA TRP A 276 -16.70 9.63 -11.52
C TRP A 276 -15.78 9.92 -10.33
N ILE A 277 -14.72 10.72 -10.52
CA ILE A 277 -13.84 11.14 -9.44
C ILE A 277 -14.63 11.91 -8.39
N GLN A 278 -15.49 12.84 -8.80
CA GLN A 278 -16.33 13.60 -7.89
C GLN A 278 -17.26 12.74 -7.05
N LYS A 279 -17.78 11.67 -7.64
CA LYS A 279 -18.76 10.80 -6.99
C LYS A 279 -18.14 9.70 -6.12
N TYR A 280 -17.01 9.13 -6.55
CA TYR A 280 -16.47 7.90 -5.96
C TYR A 280 -15.11 8.10 -5.26
N CYS A 281 -14.45 9.24 -5.45
CA CYS A 281 -13.20 9.57 -4.75
C CYS A 281 -13.46 10.50 -3.57
N HIS A 282 -12.64 10.37 -2.52
CA HIS A 282 -12.59 11.28 -1.40
C HIS A 282 -11.15 11.43 -0.94
N GLU A 283 -10.71 12.65 -0.67
CA GLU A 283 -9.33 12.93 -0.32
C GLU A 283 -9.18 13.50 1.09
N TRP A 284 -8.22 12.95 1.83
CA TRP A 284 -7.72 13.48 3.09
C TRP A 284 -6.37 14.14 2.86
N VAL A 285 -6.26 15.45 3.13
CA VAL A 285 -5.03 16.22 2.96
C VAL A 285 -4.47 16.69 4.30
N SER A 286 -3.15 16.73 4.40
CA SER A 286 -2.43 17.35 5.50
C SER A 286 -2.80 18.82 5.59
N ASN A 287 -3.45 19.20 6.70
CA ASN A 287 -4.00 20.52 6.92
C ASN A 287 -4.19 20.80 8.42
N SER A 288 -4.08 22.07 8.81
CA SER A 288 -4.26 22.50 10.20
C SER A 288 -5.72 22.46 10.68
N LYS A 289 -6.69 22.34 9.77
CA LYS A 289 -8.09 22.19 10.14
C LYS A 289 -8.32 20.85 10.87
N PRO A 290 -9.35 20.77 11.75
CA PRO A 290 -9.74 19.51 12.36
C PRO A 290 -10.05 18.41 11.33
N LEU A 291 -9.85 17.15 11.71
CA LEU A 291 -10.16 15.98 10.88
C LEU A 291 -11.56 16.07 10.25
N ASP A 292 -11.67 15.68 8.98
CA ASP A 292 -12.89 15.68 8.17
C ASP A 292 -13.49 17.07 7.84
N LYS A 293 -12.82 18.17 8.19
CA LYS A 293 -13.25 19.50 7.76
C LYS A 293 -12.87 19.75 6.31
N ALA A 294 -13.82 20.28 5.53
CA ALA A 294 -13.64 20.57 4.12
C ALA A 294 -12.45 21.50 3.85
N VAL A 295 -11.68 21.15 2.83
CA VAL A 295 -10.54 21.91 2.32
C VAL A 295 -10.77 22.18 0.84
N SER A 296 -10.62 23.43 0.43
CA SER A 296 -10.70 23.81 -0.99
C SER A 296 -9.36 23.55 -1.67
N SER A 297 -9.38 22.89 -2.84
CA SER A 297 -8.20 22.67 -3.67
C SER A 297 -8.41 23.23 -5.07
N LEU A 298 -7.50 24.10 -5.52
CA LEU A 298 -7.53 24.66 -6.88
C LEU A 298 -7.13 23.62 -7.94
N MET A 299 -6.31 22.64 -7.56
CA MET A 299 -5.76 21.63 -8.48
C MET A 299 -6.68 20.41 -8.65
N LYS A 300 -7.62 20.22 -7.72
CA LYS A 300 -8.49 19.04 -7.62
C LYS A 300 -9.94 19.43 -7.39
N VAL A 301 -10.41 20.39 -8.18
CA VAL A 301 -11.74 21.02 -8.05
C VAL A 301 -12.87 19.97 -7.99
N ASN A 302 -12.67 18.82 -8.63
CA ASN A 302 -13.68 17.77 -8.71
C ASN A 302 -13.52 16.66 -7.66
N CYS A 303 -12.48 16.64 -6.82
CA CYS A 303 -12.36 15.62 -5.77
C CYS A 303 -12.78 16.20 -4.41
N PRO A 304 -13.84 15.69 -3.77
CA PRO A 304 -14.19 16.07 -2.40
C PRO A 304 -12.98 15.92 -1.47
N THR A 305 -12.56 17.03 -0.86
CA THR A 305 -11.31 17.10 -0.09
C THR A 305 -11.59 17.57 1.34
N VAL A 306 -11.04 16.86 2.31
CA VAL A 306 -11.14 17.15 3.74
C VAL A 306 -9.77 17.08 4.41
N SER A 307 -9.65 17.68 5.59
CA SER A 307 -8.43 17.61 6.39
C SER A 307 -8.20 16.21 6.96
N ALA A 308 -6.95 15.75 6.94
CA ALA A 308 -6.44 14.58 7.65
C ALA A 308 -6.24 14.83 9.16
N GLY A 309 -6.47 16.07 9.64
CA GLY A 309 -6.34 16.44 11.05
C GLY A 309 -4.89 16.59 11.54
N THR A 310 -3.95 16.75 10.61
CA THR A 310 -2.52 16.93 10.89
C THR A 310 -1.87 17.70 9.74
N GLU A 311 -0.84 18.50 10.03
CA GLU A 311 0.01 19.13 9.01
C GLU A 311 1.21 18.25 8.64
N LYS A 312 1.47 17.18 9.41
CA LYS A 312 2.57 16.27 9.17
C LYS A 312 2.18 15.23 8.11
N TYR A 313 2.66 15.42 6.88
CA TYR A 313 2.48 14.51 5.74
C TYR A 313 2.63 13.03 6.12
N GLY A 314 3.74 12.66 6.75
CA GLY A 314 4.03 11.26 7.12
C GLY A 314 3.06 10.66 8.14
N LEU A 315 2.31 11.46 8.90
CA LEU A 315 1.32 10.99 9.87
C LEU A 315 -0.10 10.95 9.32
N ALA A 316 -0.37 11.63 8.18
CA ALA A 316 -1.71 11.73 7.61
C ALA A 316 -2.39 10.36 7.46
N PRO A 317 -1.74 9.29 6.94
CA PRO A 317 -2.37 7.97 6.86
C PRO A 317 -2.90 7.44 8.20
N SER A 318 -2.10 7.54 9.26
CA SER A 318 -2.51 7.07 10.58
C SER A 318 -3.62 7.91 11.19
N CYS A 319 -3.61 9.23 10.97
CA CYS A 319 -4.62 10.15 11.51
C CYS A 319 -5.99 9.94 10.86
N CYS A 320 -6.04 9.67 9.55
CA CYS A 320 -7.30 9.49 8.82
C CYS A 320 -7.77 8.02 8.68
N LEU A 321 -7.00 7.05 9.19
CA LEU A 321 -7.28 5.62 9.11
C LEU A 321 -8.74 5.26 9.45
N HIS A 322 -9.25 5.69 10.61
CA HIS A 322 -10.61 5.32 11.04
C HIS A 322 -11.69 5.99 10.20
N THR A 323 -11.52 7.25 9.82
CA THR A 323 -12.52 7.98 9.02
C THR A 323 -12.58 7.44 7.58
N ILE A 324 -11.44 7.05 7.00
CA ILE A 324 -11.39 6.39 5.68
C ILE A 324 -12.27 5.14 5.67
N PHE A 325 -12.08 4.23 6.63
CA PHE A 325 -12.88 3.00 6.63
C PHE A 325 -14.35 3.24 7.00
N LYS A 326 -14.64 4.26 7.81
CA LYS A 326 -16.02 4.71 8.05
C LYS A 326 -16.67 5.17 6.74
N TYR A 327 -15.96 5.97 5.95
CA TYR A 327 -16.38 6.43 4.63
C TYR A 327 -16.60 5.25 3.67
N LEU A 328 -15.60 4.37 3.50
CA LEU A 328 -15.70 3.20 2.62
C LEU A 328 -16.88 2.29 2.97
N LYS A 329 -17.12 2.06 4.27
CA LYS A 329 -18.26 1.27 4.76
C LYS A 329 -19.60 1.96 4.45
N SER A 330 -19.67 3.28 4.59
CA SER A 330 -20.86 4.06 4.26
C SER A 330 -21.17 3.99 2.77
N THR A 331 -20.16 4.19 1.92
CA THR A 331 -20.29 4.15 0.45
C THR A 331 -20.74 2.76 -0.03
N LEU A 332 -20.18 1.69 0.54
CA LEU A 332 -20.57 0.32 0.21
C LEU A 332 -22.03 0.00 0.58
N LYS A 333 -22.48 0.46 1.75
CA LYS A 333 -23.90 0.34 2.17
C LYS A 333 -24.83 1.11 1.24
N GLY A 334 -24.45 2.33 0.85
CA GLY A 334 -25.19 3.15 -0.10
C GLY A 334 -25.36 2.45 -1.46
N LYS A 335 -24.28 1.92 -2.03
CA LYS A 335 -24.31 1.16 -3.29
C LYS A 335 -25.26 -0.04 -3.22
N THR A 336 -25.18 -0.81 -2.13
CA THR A 336 -26.01 -2.00 -1.92
C THR A 336 -27.50 -1.61 -1.85
N THR A 337 -27.84 -0.53 -1.15
CA THR A 337 -29.22 -0.04 -1.00
C THR A 337 -29.80 0.43 -2.33
N THR A 338 -29.02 1.15 -3.14
CA THR A 338 -29.43 1.59 -4.48
C THR A 338 -29.65 0.42 -5.43
N ALA A 339 -28.80 -0.62 -5.38
CA ALA A 339 -28.98 -1.82 -6.19
C ALA A 339 -30.28 -2.58 -5.84
N PHE A 340 -30.64 -2.65 -4.55
CA PHE A 340 -31.92 -3.24 -4.12
C PHE A 340 -33.14 -2.45 -4.63
N ARG A 341 -33.06 -1.12 -4.69
CA ARG A 341 -34.17 -0.28 -5.20
C ARG A 341 -34.39 -0.41 -6.71
N HIS A 342 -33.35 -0.72 -7.47
CA HIS A 342 -33.43 -0.89 -8.93
C HIS A 342 -33.62 -2.34 -9.38
N SER A 343 -33.76 -3.29 -8.45
CA SER A 343 -34.11 -4.67 -8.79
C SER A 343 -35.61 -4.73 -9.16
N PRO A 344 -36.00 -5.28 -10.33
CA PRO A 344 -37.40 -5.35 -10.71
C PRO A 344 -38.16 -6.20 -9.69
N VAL A 345 -39.20 -5.61 -9.08
CA VAL A 345 -40.14 -6.33 -8.22
C VAL A 345 -40.79 -7.41 -9.08
N ALA A 346 -40.50 -8.68 -8.79
CA ALA A 346 -41.17 -9.80 -9.42
C ALA A 346 -42.64 -9.80 -8.95
N THR A 347 -43.51 -9.12 -9.69
CA THR A 347 -44.95 -9.21 -9.50
C THR A 347 -45.40 -10.60 -9.95
N ARG A 348 -45.60 -11.47 -8.97
CA ARG A 348 -46.14 -12.82 -9.17
C ARG A 348 -47.63 -12.69 -9.48
N SER A 349 -47.97 -12.48 -10.76
CA SER A 349 -49.37 -12.51 -11.20
C SER A 349 -49.87 -13.96 -11.22
N SER A 350 -50.61 -14.35 -10.18
CA SER A 350 -51.33 -15.61 -10.15
C SER A 350 -52.58 -15.51 -11.02
N THR A 351 -52.46 -15.79 -12.31
CA THR A 351 -53.63 -16.09 -13.16
C THR A 351 -54.03 -17.54 -12.94
N SER A 352 -54.92 -17.79 -11.96
CA SER A 352 -55.62 -19.07 -11.91
C SER A 352 -56.62 -19.13 -13.06
N LYS A 353 -56.28 -19.83 -14.14
CA LYS A 353 -57.25 -20.26 -15.15
C LYS A 353 -58.28 -21.16 -14.47
N LYS A 354 -59.50 -20.65 -14.27
CA LYS A 354 -60.70 -21.48 -14.07
C LYS A 354 -60.86 -22.38 -15.30
N ARG A 355 -60.56 -23.67 -15.16
CA ARG A 355 -61.08 -24.70 -16.06
C ARG A 355 -62.54 -24.95 -15.65
N GLY A 356 -63.47 -24.46 -16.47
CA GLY A 356 -64.84 -24.99 -16.48
C GLY A 356 -64.83 -26.29 -17.27
N ASN A 357 -65.23 -27.39 -16.64
CA ASN A 357 -65.65 -28.59 -17.36
C ASN A 357 -67.18 -28.54 -17.49
N LYS A 358 -67.64 -28.69 -18.74
CA LYS A 358 -68.98 -29.16 -19.07
C LYS A 358 -69.10 -30.64 -18.76
#